data_AF-A0A1M5PFZ4-F1
#
_entry.id   AF-A0A1M5PFZ4-F1
#
_cell.length_a   1.000
_cell.length_b   1.000
_cell.length_c   1.000
_cell.angle_alpha   90.00
_cell.angle_beta   90.00
_cell.angle_gamma   90.00
#
_symmetry.space_group_name_H-M   'P 1'
#
loop_
_entity.id
_entity.type
_entity.pdbx_description
1 polymer ?
#
loop_
_entity_poly.entity_id
_entity_poly.type
_entity_poly.pdbx_seq_one_letter_code
_entity_poly.pdbx_strand_id
1 'polypeptide(L)'
;MPGGRPAAGPVPPCGRIGDAMDDELELLITAVVAAEGADQARAACRGLRARVGGRVVETADCSDEDPGCWSVTISVRPGERAGSTAAAALTRSIRSFLRSLDPGFATSRVACEPPTAWTVVDDPDLVAPLVPGGERLLVEAWTGARWLPAGGDFAAGGARPGRTNHTDHTVYSDHVDDTGDAHDSDDWSEPEPVDDGSGPRLRLWVDVVAEREAGAEWQARAVASRITREARLTGVARHTTAIRVGFDLGRVDGDPGQVVATAVATLGGTGWTPPERTERAVVAGWRTPSPPPSGISAVELAADATAPVPR
;
A
#
# COMPACT_ATOMS: atom_id res chain seq x y z
N MET A 1 -19.56 71.34 -22.54
CA MET A 1 -19.99 69.96 -22.24
C MET A 1 -18.76 69.11 -21.93
N PRO A 2 -18.33 69.00 -20.66
CA PRO A 2 -17.24 68.10 -20.28
C PRO A 2 -17.82 66.72 -19.88
N GLY A 3 -17.32 65.66 -20.49
CA GLY A 3 -17.68 64.28 -20.20
C GLY A 3 -17.03 63.77 -18.91
N GLY A 4 -17.83 63.26 -17.99
CA GLY A 4 -17.38 62.60 -16.77
C GLY A 4 -16.83 61.20 -17.02
N ARG A 5 -15.66 60.90 -16.45
CA ARG A 5 -15.13 59.54 -16.31
C ARG A 5 -15.86 58.83 -15.17
N PRO A 6 -16.26 57.55 -15.30
CA PRO A 6 -16.73 56.77 -14.16
C PRO A 6 -15.55 56.36 -13.27
N ALA A 7 -15.76 56.47 -11.95
CA ALA A 7 -14.82 56.05 -10.93
C ALA A 7 -14.73 54.52 -10.88
N ALA A 8 -13.50 53.99 -10.89
CA ALA A 8 -13.23 52.58 -10.62
C ALA A 8 -13.50 52.29 -9.14
N GLY A 9 -14.48 51.45 -8.85
CA GLY A 9 -14.71 50.89 -7.52
C GLY A 9 -13.58 49.93 -7.11
N PRO A 10 -13.39 49.69 -5.80
CA PRO A 10 -12.36 48.78 -5.31
C PRO A 10 -12.60 47.36 -5.82
N VAL A 11 -11.55 46.78 -6.41
CA VAL A 11 -11.51 45.38 -6.80
C VAL A 11 -11.66 44.53 -5.52
N PRO A 12 -12.66 43.65 -5.41
CA PRO A 12 -12.76 42.74 -4.27
C PRO A 12 -11.51 41.84 -4.25
N PRO A 13 -10.94 41.51 -3.07
CA PRO A 13 -9.83 40.57 -3.02
C PRO A 13 -10.29 39.25 -3.63
N CYS A 14 -9.49 38.72 -4.56
CA CYS A 14 -9.65 37.38 -5.09
C CYS A 14 -9.98 36.43 -3.94
N GLY A 15 -11.16 35.82 -4.00
CA GLY A 15 -11.58 34.83 -3.03
C GLY A 15 -10.52 33.75 -2.91
N ARG A 16 -10.03 33.53 -1.70
CA ARG A 16 -9.38 32.27 -1.33
C ARG A 16 -10.44 31.19 -1.44
N ILE A 17 -10.49 30.52 -2.60
CA ILE A 17 -11.10 29.21 -2.75
C ILE A 17 -9.95 28.22 -2.65
N GLY A 18 -10.01 27.40 -1.61
CA GLY A 18 -8.96 26.48 -1.18
C GLY A 18 -8.87 26.55 0.33
N ASP A 19 -9.86 25.96 0.99
CA ASP A 19 -9.70 25.48 2.36
C ASP A 19 -8.31 24.87 2.48
N ALA A 20 -7.51 25.40 3.41
CA ALA A 20 -6.40 24.64 3.94
C ALA A 20 -7.03 23.42 4.62
N MET A 21 -7.18 22.31 3.89
CA MET A 21 -7.27 21.02 4.52
C MET A 21 -6.02 20.94 5.39
N ASP A 22 -6.20 21.11 6.70
CA ASP A 22 -5.20 20.75 7.68
C ASP A 22 -4.80 19.31 7.35
N ASP A 23 -3.61 19.12 6.77
CA ASP A 23 -3.12 17.81 6.36
C ASP A 23 -2.88 16.99 7.63
N GLU A 24 -3.91 16.24 8.04
CA GLU A 24 -3.81 15.32 9.15
C GLU A 24 -2.68 14.32 8.90
N LEU A 25 -1.91 14.04 9.95
CA LEU A 25 -0.86 13.04 9.92
C LEU A 25 -1.42 11.68 10.33
N GLU A 26 -1.10 10.65 9.56
CA GLU A 26 -1.35 9.26 9.91
C GLU A 26 -0.02 8.51 10.00
N LEU A 27 0.16 7.72 11.05
CA LEU A 27 1.27 6.79 11.21
C LEU A 27 0.76 5.37 10.96
N LEU A 28 1.43 4.64 10.08
CA LEU A 28 1.22 3.20 9.88
C LEU A 28 2.45 2.45 10.38
N ILE A 29 2.22 1.46 11.23
CA ILE A 29 3.27 0.67 11.88
C ILE A 29 3.05 -0.79 11.52
N THR A 30 3.91 -1.34 10.66
CA THR A 30 3.80 -2.74 10.21
C THR A 30 4.86 -3.58 10.89
N ALA A 31 4.45 -4.48 11.76
CA ALA A 31 5.35 -5.45 12.40
C ALA A 31 5.34 -6.75 11.59
N VAL A 32 6.54 -7.26 11.25
CA VAL A 32 6.72 -8.61 10.71
C VAL A 32 7.04 -9.55 11.85
N VAL A 33 6.28 -10.63 11.97
CA VAL A 33 6.31 -11.56 13.09
C VAL A 33 6.30 -13.00 12.61
N ALA A 34 7.09 -13.84 13.26
CA ALA A 34 6.98 -15.29 13.13
C ALA A 34 5.72 -15.76 13.87
N ALA A 35 4.76 -16.33 13.14
CA ALA A 35 3.50 -16.84 13.67
C ALA A 35 2.92 -17.98 12.81
N GLU A 36 2.15 -18.85 13.43
CA GLU A 36 1.43 -19.94 12.77
C GLU A 36 0.11 -19.46 12.14
N GLY A 37 -0.35 -18.26 12.50
CA GLY A 37 -1.62 -17.72 12.03
C GLY A 37 -1.88 -16.26 12.40
N ALA A 38 -2.87 -15.67 11.73
CA ALA A 38 -3.28 -14.27 11.91
C ALA A 38 -3.56 -13.89 13.38
N ASP A 39 -4.20 -14.78 14.15
CA ASP A 39 -4.58 -14.49 15.53
C ASP A 39 -3.37 -14.47 16.47
N GLN A 40 -2.41 -15.37 16.24
CA GLN A 40 -1.14 -15.36 16.98
C GLN A 40 -0.33 -14.12 16.62
N ALA A 41 -0.28 -13.73 15.34
CA ALA A 41 0.39 -12.51 14.91
C ALA A 41 -0.22 -11.26 15.59
N ARG A 42 -1.56 -11.15 15.63
CA ARG A 42 -2.25 -10.06 16.35
C ARG A 42 -2.00 -10.08 17.85
N ALA A 43 -1.93 -11.28 18.45
CA ALA A 43 -1.63 -11.43 19.87
C ALA A 43 -0.22 -10.95 20.20
N ALA A 44 0.78 -11.28 19.36
CA ALA A 44 2.14 -10.81 19.48
C ALA A 44 2.22 -9.27 19.44
N CYS A 45 1.47 -8.63 18.53
CA CYS A 45 1.46 -7.17 18.40
C CYS A 45 0.61 -6.44 19.47
N ARG A 46 -0.03 -7.13 20.41
CA ARG A 46 -0.95 -6.53 21.40
C ARG A 46 -0.25 -5.50 22.29
N GLY A 47 0.98 -5.79 22.73
CA GLY A 47 1.78 -4.89 23.58
C GLY A 47 2.12 -3.58 22.86
N LEU A 48 2.64 -3.69 21.64
CA LEU A 48 2.91 -2.54 20.77
C LEU A 48 1.64 -1.71 20.53
N ARG A 49 0.53 -2.35 20.14
CA ARG A 49 -0.76 -1.68 19.90
C ARG A 49 -1.23 -0.88 21.12
N ALA A 50 -1.20 -1.49 22.30
CA ALA A 50 -1.60 -0.84 23.55
C ALA A 50 -0.70 0.35 23.89
N ARG A 51 0.62 0.19 23.70
CA ARG A 51 1.61 1.24 23.96
C ARG A 51 1.40 2.48 23.08
N VAL A 52 1.10 2.27 21.80
CA VAL A 52 0.99 3.37 20.82
C VAL A 52 -0.43 3.92 20.69
N GLY A 53 -1.41 3.33 21.40
CA GLY A 53 -2.82 3.73 21.30
C GLY A 53 -3.43 3.53 19.92
N GLY A 54 -2.91 2.56 19.15
CA GLY A 54 -3.27 2.36 17.75
C GLY A 54 -4.37 1.32 17.52
N ARG A 55 -4.84 1.23 16.27
CA ARG A 55 -5.81 0.23 15.82
C ARG A 55 -5.15 -0.70 14.81
N VAL A 56 -5.35 -2.01 14.92
CA VAL A 56 -4.96 -2.94 13.85
C VAL A 56 -5.86 -2.70 12.65
N VAL A 57 -5.25 -2.43 11.51
CA VAL A 57 -5.94 -2.12 10.25
C VAL A 57 -5.73 -3.20 9.20
N GLU A 58 -4.72 -4.04 9.37
CA GLU A 58 -4.42 -5.15 8.48
C GLU A 58 -3.67 -6.26 9.20
N THR A 59 -3.84 -7.48 8.69
CA THR A 59 -3.03 -8.65 9.05
C THR A 59 -2.91 -9.51 7.81
N ALA A 60 -1.70 -9.77 7.35
CA ALA A 60 -1.47 -10.48 6.10
C ALA A 60 -0.47 -11.62 6.29
N ASP A 61 -0.67 -12.69 5.51
CA ASP A 61 0.25 -13.81 5.40
C ASP A 61 1.39 -13.41 4.43
N CYS A 62 2.62 -13.36 4.93
CA CYS A 62 3.83 -13.11 4.12
C CYS A 62 4.66 -14.39 3.95
N SER A 63 4.07 -15.56 4.13
CA SER A 63 4.77 -16.85 4.04
C SER A 63 5.35 -17.17 2.66
N ASP A 64 4.92 -16.45 1.62
CA ASP A 64 5.54 -16.53 0.29
C ASP A 64 7.00 -16.02 0.32
N GLU A 65 7.38 -15.21 1.31
CA GLU A 65 8.76 -14.74 1.52
C GLU A 65 9.56 -15.62 2.49
N ASP A 66 8.96 -15.97 3.61
CA ASP A 66 9.57 -16.80 4.65
C ASP A 66 8.49 -17.63 5.37
N PRO A 67 8.56 -18.98 5.38
CA PRO A 67 7.53 -19.82 5.98
C PRO A 67 7.19 -19.43 7.43
N GLY A 68 5.91 -19.11 7.68
CA GLY A 68 5.45 -18.67 9.01
C GLY A 68 5.57 -17.16 9.24
N CYS A 69 5.90 -16.39 8.20
CA CYS A 69 5.88 -14.93 8.24
C CYS A 69 4.45 -14.39 8.23
N TRP A 70 4.14 -13.53 9.19
CA TRP A 70 2.93 -12.71 9.20
C TRP A 70 3.28 -11.24 9.36
N SER A 71 2.47 -10.36 8.79
CA SER A 71 2.55 -8.92 9.02
C SER A 71 1.29 -8.40 9.70
N VAL A 72 1.46 -7.43 10.60
CA VAL A 72 0.35 -6.74 11.29
C VAL A 72 0.57 -5.24 11.17
N THR A 73 -0.38 -4.54 10.54
CA THR A 73 -0.34 -3.08 10.38
C THR A 73 -1.23 -2.42 11.43
N ILE A 74 -0.66 -1.46 12.16
CA ILE A 74 -1.31 -0.66 13.20
C ILE A 74 -1.34 0.79 12.73
N SER A 75 -2.54 1.39 12.65
CA SER A 75 -2.71 2.82 12.39
C SER A 75 -2.75 3.60 13.71
N VAL A 76 -2.03 4.72 13.74
CA VAL A 76 -1.98 5.69 14.84
C VAL A 76 -2.19 7.09 14.27
N ARG A 77 -3.00 7.90 14.95
CA ARG A 77 -3.15 9.31 14.63
C ARG A 77 -2.39 10.15 15.65
N PRO A 78 -1.15 10.57 15.35
CA PRO A 78 -0.53 11.60 16.15
C PRO A 78 -1.41 12.84 15.97
N GLY A 79 -1.97 13.42 17.03
CA GLY A 79 -2.82 14.63 16.94
C GLY A 79 -2.10 15.88 16.40
N GLU A 80 -0.92 15.72 15.79
CA GLU A 80 -0.13 16.73 15.12
C GLU A 80 -0.65 16.93 13.69
N ARG A 81 -0.74 18.18 13.26
CA ARG A 81 -1.10 18.56 11.90
C ARG A 81 0.16 18.87 11.11
N ALA A 82 0.21 18.49 9.85
CA ALA A 82 1.26 18.96 8.97
C ALA A 82 1.03 20.44 8.70
N GLY A 83 1.83 21.29 9.37
CA GLY A 83 1.90 22.71 9.03
C GLY A 83 2.54 22.93 7.65
N SER A 84 3.00 24.15 7.39
CA SER A 84 3.54 24.55 6.08
C SER A 84 4.80 23.79 5.59
N THR A 85 5.33 22.83 6.35
CA THR A 85 6.50 22.01 6.00
C THR A 85 6.23 20.51 6.18
N ALA A 86 5.42 19.94 5.28
CA ALA A 86 5.03 18.52 5.28
C ALA A 86 6.20 17.55 5.53
N ALA A 87 7.33 17.70 4.83
CA ALA A 87 8.52 16.85 5.01
C ALA A 87 9.08 16.86 6.45
N ALA A 88 9.12 18.03 7.08
CA ALA A 88 9.62 18.16 8.45
C ALA A 88 8.64 17.55 9.45
N ALA A 89 7.34 17.72 9.23
CA ALA A 89 6.29 17.12 10.05
C ALA A 89 6.32 15.58 9.96
N LEU A 90 6.39 15.03 8.75
CA LEU A 90 6.54 13.60 8.47
C LEU A 90 7.76 12.99 9.18
N THR A 91 8.94 13.58 8.95
CA THR A 91 10.19 13.10 9.57
C THR A 91 10.14 13.19 11.09
N ARG A 92 9.60 14.29 11.64
CA ARG A 92 9.46 14.48 13.09
C ARG A 92 8.53 13.45 13.71
N SER A 93 7.40 13.16 13.05
CA SER A 93 6.43 12.16 13.50
C SER A 93 7.08 10.80 13.67
N ILE A 94 7.82 10.32 12.65
CA ILE A 94 8.56 9.04 12.73
C ILE A 94 9.62 9.09 13.82
N ARG A 95 10.44 10.14 13.90
CA ARG A 95 11.48 10.23 14.93
C ARG A 95 10.91 10.35 16.35
N SER A 96 9.75 10.96 16.51
CA SER A 96 9.04 11.03 17.79
C SER A 96 8.56 9.63 18.18
N PHE A 97 7.94 8.92 17.24
CA PHE A 97 7.51 7.55 17.42
C PHE A 97 8.67 6.61 17.80
N LEU A 98 9.74 6.58 17.01
CA LEU A 98 10.90 5.72 17.27
C LEU A 98 11.50 5.97 18.66
N ARG A 99 11.66 7.24 19.05
CA ARG A 99 12.15 7.62 20.39
C ARG A 99 11.21 7.20 21.51
N SER A 100 9.91 7.08 21.24
CA SER A 100 8.92 6.62 22.23
C SER A 100 8.98 5.11 22.47
N LEU A 101 9.60 4.34 21.56
CA LEU A 101 9.75 2.88 21.67
C LEU A 101 10.94 2.50 22.56
N ASP A 102 12.14 2.96 22.21
CA ASP A 102 13.37 2.79 22.99
C ASP A 102 14.50 3.63 22.34
N PRO A 103 15.52 4.11 23.07
CA PRO A 103 16.65 4.82 22.48
C PRO A 103 17.37 4.09 21.33
N GLY A 104 17.39 2.76 21.32
CA GLY A 104 18.00 1.97 20.23
C GLY A 104 17.38 2.27 18.85
N PHE A 105 16.07 2.51 18.81
CA PHE A 105 15.32 2.84 17.59
C PHE A 105 15.63 4.24 17.06
N ALA A 106 16.17 5.14 17.88
CA ALA A 106 16.42 6.53 17.47
C ALA A 106 17.53 6.66 16.41
N THR A 107 18.32 5.60 16.21
CA THR A 107 19.40 5.55 15.23
C THR A 107 18.92 5.16 13.82
N SER A 108 17.69 4.66 13.68
CA SER A 108 17.13 4.23 12.40
C SER A 108 17.03 5.40 11.41
N ARG A 109 17.40 5.13 10.16
CA ARG A 109 17.37 6.13 9.10
C ARG A 109 15.93 6.37 8.65
N VAL A 110 15.57 7.64 8.49
CA VAL A 110 14.26 8.05 7.98
C VAL A 110 14.45 8.55 6.54
N ALA A 111 13.77 7.91 5.60
CA ALA A 111 13.59 8.42 4.25
C ALA A 111 12.35 9.30 4.24
N CYS A 112 12.41 10.45 3.56
CA CYS A 112 11.30 11.38 3.49
C CYS A 112 11.12 11.85 2.06
N GLU A 113 9.95 11.57 1.50
CA GLU A 113 9.53 11.99 0.18
C GLU A 113 8.03 12.31 0.25
N PRO A 114 7.66 13.58 0.54
CA PRO A 114 6.26 13.98 0.65
C PRO A 114 5.43 13.43 -0.52
N PRO A 115 4.23 12.86 -0.25
CA PRO A 115 3.42 13.00 0.97
C PRO A 115 3.75 11.99 2.09
N THR A 116 4.86 11.27 2.03
CA THR A 116 5.21 10.25 3.03
C THR A 116 6.64 10.36 3.54
N ALA A 117 6.87 9.82 4.73
CA ALA A 117 8.19 9.42 5.18
C ALA A 117 8.11 7.99 5.71
N TRP A 118 9.23 7.29 5.74
CA TRP A 118 9.27 5.94 6.27
C TRP A 118 10.63 5.59 6.86
N THR A 119 10.63 4.54 7.67
CA THR A 119 11.84 3.91 8.21
C THR A 119 11.62 2.41 8.31
N VAL A 120 12.72 1.66 8.20
CA VAL A 120 12.75 0.21 8.39
C VAL A 120 13.68 -0.06 9.56
N VAL A 121 13.18 -0.84 10.53
CA VAL A 121 13.99 -1.39 11.60
C VAL A 121 14.10 -2.88 11.36
N ASP A 122 15.22 -3.31 10.79
CA ASP A 122 15.56 -4.71 10.49
C ASP A 122 16.61 -5.19 11.50
N ASP A 123 16.19 -5.25 12.77
CA ASP A 123 17.01 -5.66 13.91
C ASP A 123 16.13 -6.44 14.89
N PRO A 124 16.15 -7.79 14.83
CA PRO A 124 15.35 -8.64 15.71
C PRO A 124 15.63 -8.43 17.19
N ASP A 125 16.86 -8.05 17.58
CA ASP A 125 17.21 -7.82 18.98
C ASP A 125 16.54 -6.55 19.53
N LEU A 126 16.29 -5.56 18.66
CA LEU A 126 15.49 -4.38 19.00
C LEU A 126 13.98 -4.66 18.93
N VAL A 127 13.51 -5.42 17.93
CA VAL A 127 12.08 -5.61 17.66
C VAL A 127 11.45 -6.66 18.56
N ALA A 128 12.10 -7.80 18.81
CA ALA A 128 11.56 -8.91 19.59
C ALA A 128 11.13 -8.54 21.02
N PRO A 129 11.82 -7.63 21.75
CA PRO A 129 11.35 -7.13 23.04
C PRO A 129 10.02 -6.34 22.98
N LEU A 130 9.71 -5.72 21.84
CA LEU A 130 8.45 -4.98 21.63
C LEU A 130 7.31 -5.88 21.14
N VAL A 131 7.64 -6.83 20.27
CA VAL A 131 6.71 -7.74 19.62
C VAL A 131 7.33 -9.13 19.68
N PRO A 132 6.79 -10.07 20.49
CA PRO A 132 7.33 -11.43 20.58
C PRO A 132 7.37 -12.10 19.20
N GLY A 133 8.54 -12.63 18.83
CA GLY A 133 8.77 -13.19 17.48
C GLY A 133 8.86 -12.14 16.37
N GLY A 134 8.94 -10.86 16.73
CA GLY A 134 9.07 -9.76 15.79
C GLY A 134 10.47 -9.67 15.22
N GLU A 135 10.53 -9.63 13.89
CA GLU A 135 11.79 -9.59 13.15
C GLU A 135 12.10 -8.19 12.66
N ARG A 136 11.06 -7.48 12.19
CA ARG A 136 11.20 -6.17 11.53
C ARG A 136 10.02 -5.25 11.83
N LEU A 137 10.27 -3.94 11.72
CA LEU A 137 9.25 -2.90 11.85
C LEU A 137 9.30 -1.92 10.67
N LEU A 138 8.16 -1.69 10.03
CA LEU A 138 7.88 -0.51 9.20
C LEU A 138 7.25 0.56 10.04
N VAL A 139 7.72 1.79 9.87
CA VAL A 139 6.97 2.96 10.31
C VAL A 139 6.87 3.91 9.13
N GLU A 140 5.66 4.19 8.72
CA GLU A 140 5.33 5.17 7.70
C GLU A 140 4.58 6.32 8.33
N ALA A 141 4.91 7.54 7.94
CA ALA A 141 4.10 8.72 8.20
C ALA A 141 3.51 9.20 6.87
N TRP A 142 2.28 9.69 6.91
CA TRP A 142 1.54 10.16 5.76
C TRP A 142 0.89 11.50 6.03
N THR A 143 0.90 12.39 5.04
CA THR A 143 0.13 13.66 5.03
C THR A 143 -1.03 13.54 4.05
N GLY A 144 -2.24 13.91 4.48
CA GLY A 144 -3.43 13.97 3.61
C GLY A 144 -4.47 12.89 3.89
N ALA A 145 -5.53 12.85 3.07
CA ALA A 145 -6.73 12.06 3.33
C ALA A 145 -6.46 10.56 3.53
N ARG A 146 -7.11 10.04 4.58
CA ARG A 146 -7.19 8.64 5.04
C ARG A 146 -6.88 7.61 3.95
N TRP A 147 -5.76 6.91 4.12
CA TRP A 147 -5.29 5.89 3.19
C TRP A 147 -6.05 4.56 3.29
N LEU A 148 -6.74 4.35 4.40
CA LEU A 148 -7.63 3.21 4.58
C LEU A 148 -9.05 3.57 4.13
N PRO A 149 -9.70 2.81 3.23
CA PRO A 149 -11.09 3.05 2.93
C PRO A 149 -11.92 3.06 4.23
N ALA A 150 -12.91 3.93 4.29
CA ALA A 150 -13.89 3.97 5.36
C ALA A 150 -14.79 2.73 5.28
N GLY A 151 -14.28 1.56 5.67
CA GLY A 151 -15.06 0.33 5.82
C GLY A 151 -15.94 0.01 4.60
N GLY A 152 -15.36 0.01 3.40
CA GLY A 152 -16.06 -0.41 2.19
C GLY A 152 -15.83 -1.90 1.96
N ASP A 153 -16.93 -2.65 1.95
CA ASP A 153 -17.03 -4.05 1.51
C ASP A 153 -16.44 -4.21 0.10
N PHE A 154 -15.15 -4.51 0.01
CA PHE A 154 -14.64 -5.29 -1.11
C PHE A 154 -14.81 -6.73 -0.68
N ALA A 155 -15.76 -7.40 -1.33
CA ALA A 155 -16.10 -8.79 -1.07
C ALA A 155 -14.84 -9.63 -0.88
N ALA A 156 -14.87 -10.47 0.16
CA ALA A 156 -13.96 -11.59 0.34
C ALA A 156 -14.14 -12.60 -0.82
N GLY A 157 -13.77 -12.21 -2.04
CA GLY A 157 -13.77 -13.02 -3.25
C GLY A 157 -12.39 -13.64 -3.46
N GLY A 158 -11.92 -14.38 -2.46
CA GLY A 158 -10.57 -14.95 -2.48
C GLY A 158 -10.39 -16.07 -1.48
N ALA A 159 -11.46 -16.83 -1.21
CA ALA A 159 -11.31 -18.15 -0.59
C ALA A 159 -10.43 -18.99 -1.53
N ARG A 160 -9.16 -19.17 -1.15
CA ARG A 160 -8.27 -20.21 -1.68
C ARG A 160 -9.08 -21.52 -1.76
N PRO A 161 -9.18 -22.20 -2.92
CA PRO A 161 -9.77 -23.53 -2.95
C PRO A 161 -8.95 -24.43 -2.03
N GLY A 162 -9.66 -25.07 -1.10
CA GLY A 162 -9.12 -25.78 0.04
C GLY A 162 -8.15 -26.89 -0.36
N ARG A 163 -6.98 -26.86 0.25
CA ARG A 163 -6.10 -28.02 0.34
C ARG A 163 -6.53 -28.81 1.58
N THR A 164 -7.55 -29.65 1.42
CA THR A 164 -8.00 -30.57 2.48
C THR A 164 -6.93 -31.64 2.67
N ASN A 165 -6.15 -31.52 3.74
CA ASN A 165 -5.47 -32.69 4.28
C ASN A 165 -6.55 -33.61 4.85
N HIS A 166 -6.69 -34.73 4.15
CA HIS A 166 -7.51 -35.86 4.50
C HIS A 166 -6.90 -36.53 5.75
N THR A 167 -7.52 -36.34 6.91
CA THR A 167 -7.40 -37.29 8.01
C THR A 167 -8.80 -37.67 8.46
N ASP A 168 -9.13 -38.88 8.05
CA ASP A 168 -10.31 -39.67 8.36
C ASP A 168 -10.43 -39.91 9.87
N HIS A 169 -11.59 -39.54 10.45
CA HIS A 169 -12.17 -40.19 11.62
C HIS A 169 -13.64 -39.79 11.79
N THR A 170 -14.53 -40.64 11.25
CA THR A 170 -15.78 -41.14 11.86
C THR A 170 -16.45 -40.31 12.97
N VAL A 171 -17.73 -39.95 12.78
CA VAL A 171 -18.89 -40.52 13.52
C VAL A 171 -20.20 -40.28 12.73
N TYR A 172 -20.97 -41.36 12.64
CA TYR A 172 -22.30 -41.58 12.08
C TYR A 172 -23.41 -40.94 12.96
N SER A 173 -24.43 -40.33 12.35
CA SER A 173 -25.85 -40.18 12.79
C SER A 173 -26.49 -39.13 11.85
N ASP A 174 -27.24 -39.46 10.80
CA ASP A 174 -28.55 -40.12 10.73
C ASP A 174 -29.66 -39.36 11.48
N HIS A 175 -30.30 -38.41 10.80
CA HIS A 175 -31.71 -38.07 10.99
C HIS A 175 -32.32 -37.54 9.69
N VAL A 176 -33.47 -38.12 9.38
CA VAL A 176 -34.31 -37.98 8.19
C VAL A 176 -35.45 -37.00 8.49
N ASP A 177 -36.16 -36.62 7.43
CA ASP A 177 -37.46 -35.93 7.34
C ASP A 177 -37.39 -34.40 7.28
N ASP A 178 -38.20 -33.70 6.48
CA ASP A 178 -39.20 -33.98 5.45
C ASP A 178 -39.74 -32.58 5.06
N THR A 179 -40.42 -32.48 3.92
CA THR A 179 -41.21 -31.34 3.40
C THR A 179 -40.38 -30.15 2.91
N GLY A 180 -40.39 -29.75 1.65
CA GLY A 180 -41.49 -29.80 0.69
C GLY A 180 -41.96 -28.36 0.48
N ASP A 181 -41.33 -27.65 -0.47
CA ASP A 181 -41.92 -26.46 -1.07
C ASP A 181 -41.25 -26.21 -2.43
N ALA A 182 -42.00 -26.57 -3.47
CA ALA A 182 -41.69 -26.25 -4.86
C ALA A 182 -42.05 -24.77 -5.11
N HIS A 183 -41.12 -23.87 -4.85
CA HIS A 183 -41.15 -22.53 -5.43
C HIS A 183 -40.41 -22.54 -6.76
N ASP A 184 -41.18 -22.81 -7.81
CA ASP A 184 -40.85 -22.57 -9.20
C ASP A 184 -40.90 -21.05 -9.43
N SER A 185 -39.84 -20.37 -9.02
CA SER A 185 -39.56 -19.01 -9.45
C SER A 185 -38.49 -19.09 -10.52
N ASP A 186 -38.89 -18.78 -11.75
CA ASP A 186 -38.03 -18.37 -12.86
C ASP A 186 -37.14 -17.21 -12.41
N ASP A 187 -36.08 -17.56 -11.68
CA ASP A 187 -34.94 -16.73 -11.35
C ASP A 187 -34.12 -16.58 -12.62
N TRP A 188 -34.59 -15.67 -13.48
CA TRP A 188 -33.76 -15.03 -14.50
C TRP A 188 -32.73 -14.15 -13.78
N SER A 189 -31.77 -14.79 -13.12
CA SER A 189 -30.49 -14.18 -12.84
C SER A 189 -29.91 -13.78 -14.18
N GLU A 190 -29.93 -12.47 -14.49
CA GLU A 190 -29.12 -11.94 -15.59
C GLU A 190 -27.73 -12.56 -15.44
N PRO A 191 -27.16 -13.17 -16.49
CA PRO A 191 -25.83 -13.75 -16.38
C PRO A 191 -24.91 -12.63 -15.93
N GLU A 192 -24.38 -12.76 -14.70
CA GLU A 192 -23.35 -11.89 -14.16
C GLU A 192 -22.35 -11.66 -15.30
N PRO A 193 -22.05 -10.40 -15.67
CA PRO A 193 -21.14 -10.13 -16.76
C PRO A 193 -19.86 -10.89 -16.46
N VAL A 194 -19.57 -11.89 -17.30
CA VAL A 194 -18.34 -12.66 -17.20
C VAL A 194 -17.22 -11.65 -17.40
N ASP A 195 -16.57 -11.27 -16.29
CA ASP A 195 -15.35 -10.47 -16.33
C ASP A 195 -14.36 -11.26 -17.18
N ASP A 196 -14.24 -10.83 -18.43
CA ASP A 196 -13.41 -11.44 -19.45
C ASP A 196 -11.93 -11.16 -19.21
N GLY A 197 -11.58 -10.50 -18.09
CA GLY A 197 -10.23 -10.17 -17.72
C GLY A 197 -9.53 -9.38 -18.83
N SER A 198 -10.28 -8.57 -19.57
CA SER A 198 -9.78 -7.92 -20.78
C SER A 198 -8.96 -6.65 -20.49
N GLY A 199 -8.93 -6.19 -19.24
CA GLY A 199 -8.16 -5.01 -18.84
C GLY A 199 -6.65 -5.20 -19.03
N PRO A 200 -5.89 -4.14 -19.35
CA PRO A 200 -4.43 -4.19 -19.40
C PRO A 200 -3.85 -4.68 -18.07
N ARG A 201 -2.71 -5.37 -18.17
CA ARG A 201 -1.99 -5.86 -17.01
C ARG A 201 -0.98 -4.81 -16.58
N LEU A 202 -1.12 -4.33 -15.35
CA LEU A 202 -0.26 -3.29 -14.77
C LEU A 202 0.93 -3.94 -14.06
N ARG A 203 2.13 -3.43 -14.33
CA ARG A 203 3.39 -3.85 -13.71
C ARG A 203 4.12 -2.65 -13.15
N LEU A 204 4.90 -2.92 -12.11
CA LEU A 204 5.72 -1.94 -11.40
C LEU A 204 7.13 -2.47 -11.25
N TRP A 205 8.13 -1.64 -11.49
CA TRP A 205 9.50 -1.89 -11.08
C TRP A 205 10.01 -0.76 -10.21
N VAL A 206 10.77 -1.11 -9.18
CA VAL A 206 11.36 -0.16 -8.24
C VAL A 206 12.85 -0.48 -8.12
N ASP A 207 13.70 0.50 -8.41
CA ASP A 207 15.15 0.39 -8.20
C ASP A 207 15.51 0.96 -6.83
N VAL A 208 15.98 0.12 -5.91
CA VAL A 208 16.28 0.50 -4.52
C VAL A 208 17.77 0.37 -4.24
N VAL A 209 18.40 1.45 -3.75
CA VAL A 209 19.75 1.43 -3.20
C VAL A 209 19.69 0.84 -1.80
N ALA A 210 20.06 -0.43 -1.66
CA ALA A 210 20.08 -1.16 -0.39
C ALA A 210 21.21 -2.19 -0.36
N GLU A 211 21.67 -2.56 0.83
CA GLU A 211 22.73 -3.56 1.02
C GLU A 211 22.24 -5.01 0.82
N ARG A 212 20.96 -5.26 1.10
CA ARG A 212 20.34 -6.60 1.07
C ARG A 212 19.07 -6.58 0.22
N GLU A 213 18.79 -7.69 -0.46
CA GLU A 213 17.58 -7.88 -1.29
C GLU A 213 16.30 -7.74 -0.49
N ALA A 214 16.20 -8.38 0.68
CA ALA A 214 15.02 -8.26 1.54
C ALA A 214 14.68 -6.79 1.89
N GLY A 215 15.70 -5.95 2.13
CA GLY A 215 15.50 -4.52 2.39
C GLY A 215 15.03 -3.74 1.16
N ALA A 216 15.42 -4.16 -0.04
CA ALA A 216 14.96 -3.57 -1.30
C ALA A 216 13.53 -4.01 -1.64
N GLU A 217 13.25 -5.32 -1.55
CA GLU A 217 11.92 -5.90 -1.81
C GLU A 217 10.86 -5.23 -0.99
N TRP A 218 11.14 -5.00 0.28
CA TRP A 218 10.19 -4.45 1.20
C TRP A 218 9.91 -2.96 0.95
N GLN A 219 10.94 -2.17 0.64
CA GLN A 219 10.74 -0.78 0.20
C GLN A 219 9.94 -0.71 -1.10
N ALA A 220 10.25 -1.61 -2.05
CA ALA A 220 9.52 -1.69 -3.31
C ALA A 220 8.06 -2.14 -3.11
N ARG A 221 7.80 -3.03 -2.15
CA ARG A 221 6.44 -3.43 -1.78
C ARG A 221 5.65 -2.30 -1.15
N ALA A 222 6.28 -1.45 -0.34
CA ALA A 222 5.65 -0.25 0.20
C ALA A 222 5.26 0.77 -0.91
N VAL A 223 5.93 0.73 -2.07
CA VAL A 223 5.49 1.47 -3.28
C VAL A 223 4.35 0.73 -3.96
N ALA A 224 4.45 -0.59 -4.15
CA ALA A 224 3.45 -1.39 -4.82
C ALA A 224 2.08 -1.37 -4.11
N SER A 225 2.11 -1.46 -2.78
CA SER A 225 0.92 -1.42 -1.91
C SER A 225 0.10 -0.14 -2.12
N ARG A 226 0.73 0.93 -2.63
CA ARG A 226 0.06 2.19 -2.96
C ARG A 226 -0.92 2.10 -4.10
N ILE A 227 -0.69 1.18 -5.01
CA ILE A 227 -1.57 1.00 -6.16
C ILE A 227 -2.54 -0.14 -5.86
N THR A 228 -2.04 -1.25 -5.31
CA THR A 228 -2.86 -2.42 -4.98
C THR A 228 -2.23 -3.23 -3.85
N ARG A 229 -3.07 -3.85 -3.02
CA ARG A 229 -2.64 -4.78 -1.97
C ARG A 229 -2.33 -6.17 -2.49
N GLU A 230 -2.77 -6.48 -3.70
CA GLU A 230 -2.62 -7.81 -4.31
C GLU A 230 -1.37 -7.91 -5.19
N ALA A 231 -0.44 -6.96 -5.04
CA ALA A 231 0.80 -6.94 -5.78
C ALA A 231 1.59 -8.24 -5.57
N ARG A 232 1.92 -8.92 -6.66
CA ARG A 232 2.71 -10.16 -6.62
C ARG A 232 4.14 -9.88 -7.04
N LEU A 233 5.10 -10.31 -6.24
CA LEU A 233 6.52 -10.22 -6.59
C LEU A 233 6.79 -11.08 -7.83
N THR A 234 7.36 -10.47 -8.88
CA THR A 234 7.68 -11.15 -10.15
C THR A 234 9.16 -11.40 -10.34
N GLY A 235 10.02 -10.67 -9.63
CA GLY A 235 11.47 -10.90 -9.69
C GLY A 235 12.28 -9.82 -9.01
N VAL A 236 13.53 -10.17 -8.72
CA VAL A 236 14.54 -9.30 -8.10
C VAL A 236 15.83 -9.42 -8.91
N ALA A 237 16.44 -8.28 -9.24
CA ALA A 237 17.69 -8.24 -10.01
C ALA A 237 18.67 -7.24 -9.39
N ARG A 238 19.89 -7.68 -9.10
CA ARG A 238 20.96 -6.78 -8.63
C ARG A 238 21.62 -6.06 -9.80
N HIS A 239 21.71 -4.75 -9.67
CA HIS A 239 22.54 -3.87 -10.48
C HIS A 239 23.75 -3.37 -9.66
N THR A 240 24.66 -2.66 -10.31
CA THR A 240 25.91 -2.19 -9.68
C THR A 240 25.67 -1.33 -8.44
N THR A 241 24.60 -0.53 -8.43
CA THR A 241 24.32 0.45 -7.36
C THR A 241 22.94 0.32 -6.74
N ALA A 242 22.10 -0.59 -7.24
CA ALA A 242 20.70 -0.73 -6.79
C ALA A 242 20.21 -2.15 -7.02
N ILE A 243 19.11 -2.51 -6.38
CA ILE A 243 18.39 -3.76 -6.54
C ILE A 243 17.05 -3.39 -7.18
N ARG A 244 16.77 -3.91 -8.38
CA ARG A 244 15.50 -3.75 -9.06
C ARG A 244 14.53 -4.83 -8.61
N VAL A 245 13.35 -4.42 -8.17
CA VAL A 245 12.29 -5.30 -7.70
C VAL A 245 11.07 -5.09 -8.60
N GLY A 246 10.54 -6.17 -9.18
CA GLY A 246 9.39 -6.14 -10.06
C GLY A 246 8.13 -6.71 -9.42
N PHE A 247 6.98 -6.06 -9.63
CA PHE A 247 5.67 -6.50 -9.19
C PHE A 247 4.68 -6.57 -10.35
N ASP A 248 3.82 -7.58 -10.31
CA ASP A 248 2.58 -7.67 -11.07
C ASP A 248 1.45 -7.13 -10.20
N LEU A 249 0.83 -6.04 -10.65
CA LEU A 249 -0.24 -5.35 -9.94
C LEU A 249 -1.64 -5.83 -10.36
N GLY A 250 -1.70 -6.86 -11.21
CA GLY A 250 -2.96 -7.41 -11.69
C GLY A 250 -3.50 -6.70 -12.94
N ARG A 251 -4.75 -7.01 -13.28
CA ARG A 251 -5.47 -6.39 -14.40
C ARG A 251 -6.29 -5.22 -13.87
N VAL A 252 -6.36 -4.17 -14.67
CA VAL A 252 -7.12 -2.95 -14.34
C VAL A 252 -7.93 -2.56 -15.55
N ASP A 253 -9.20 -2.21 -15.36
CA ASP A 253 -10.06 -1.77 -16.46
C ASP A 253 -9.62 -0.42 -17.02
N GLY A 254 -9.75 -0.27 -18.33
CA GLY A 254 -9.54 0.99 -19.05
C GLY A 254 -8.42 0.96 -20.08
N ASP A 255 -8.18 2.12 -20.71
CA ASP A 255 -7.07 2.29 -21.64
C ASP A 255 -5.72 2.24 -20.90
N PRO A 256 -4.69 1.55 -21.43
CA PRO A 256 -3.39 1.44 -20.78
C PRO A 256 -2.77 2.79 -20.36
N GLY A 257 -2.97 3.86 -21.14
CA GLY A 257 -2.46 5.18 -20.80
C GLY A 257 -3.20 5.82 -19.63
N GLN A 258 -4.51 5.63 -19.56
CA GLN A 258 -5.32 6.06 -18.41
C GLN A 258 -4.94 5.27 -17.16
N VAL A 259 -4.78 3.94 -17.27
CA VAL A 259 -4.38 3.08 -16.14
C VAL A 259 -3.02 3.52 -15.58
N VAL A 260 -2.02 3.77 -16.42
CA VAL A 260 -0.70 4.27 -15.98
C VAL A 260 -0.84 5.67 -15.36
N ALA A 261 -1.59 6.58 -15.98
CA ALA A 261 -1.77 7.93 -15.45
C ALA A 261 -2.45 7.93 -14.08
N THR A 262 -3.46 7.09 -13.88
CA THR A 262 -4.12 6.89 -12.58
C THR A 262 -3.13 6.31 -11.56
N ALA A 263 -2.36 5.29 -11.92
CA ALA A 263 -1.35 4.71 -11.02
C ALA A 263 -0.27 5.74 -10.62
N VAL A 264 0.21 6.57 -11.55
CA VAL A 264 1.14 7.68 -11.27
C VAL A 264 0.50 8.69 -10.32
N ALA A 265 -0.76 9.07 -10.55
CA ALA A 265 -1.47 9.99 -9.67
C ALA A 265 -1.62 9.43 -8.24
N THR A 266 -1.88 8.13 -8.11
CA THR A 266 -1.96 7.44 -6.82
C THR A 266 -0.61 7.38 -6.09
N LEU A 267 0.49 7.14 -6.82
CA LEU A 267 1.84 7.19 -6.24
C LEU A 267 2.23 8.61 -5.79
N GLY A 268 1.71 9.62 -6.48
CA GLY A 268 2.03 11.02 -6.23
C GLY A 268 3.45 11.40 -6.64
N GLY A 269 3.91 12.55 -6.16
CA GLY A 269 5.24 13.08 -6.47
C GLY A 269 5.31 13.85 -7.80
N THR A 270 6.41 14.56 -8.01
CA THR A 270 6.71 15.30 -9.25
C THR A 270 7.91 14.69 -9.95
N GLY A 271 8.09 14.98 -11.25
CA GLY A 271 9.23 14.47 -12.03
C GLY A 271 9.00 13.14 -12.75
N TRP A 272 7.76 12.63 -12.74
CA TRP A 272 7.35 11.54 -13.62
C TRP A 272 7.45 11.96 -15.09
N THR A 273 7.91 11.05 -15.95
CA THR A 273 7.75 11.20 -17.39
C THR A 273 6.27 11.11 -17.75
N PRO A 274 5.80 11.85 -18.77
CA PRO A 274 4.47 11.61 -19.33
C PRO A 274 4.33 10.15 -19.76
N PRO A 275 3.14 9.54 -19.63
CA PRO A 275 2.91 8.19 -20.14
C PRO A 275 3.24 8.12 -21.64
N GLU A 276 4.21 7.29 -22.00
CA GLU A 276 4.70 7.13 -23.36
C GLU A 276 4.32 5.73 -23.87
N ARG A 277 3.73 5.69 -25.07
CA ARG A 277 3.37 4.42 -25.71
C ARG A 277 4.59 3.83 -26.41
N THR A 278 4.99 2.65 -25.97
CA THR A 278 5.98 1.80 -26.63
C THR A 278 5.27 0.79 -27.55
N GLU A 279 6.02 -0.08 -28.22
CA GLU A 279 5.43 -1.14 -29.07
C GLU A 279 4.53 -2.11 -28.29
N ARG A 280 4.75 -2.28 -26.98
CA ARG A 280 4.09 -3.34 -26.18
C ARG A 280 3.29 -2.81 -24.99
N ALA A 281 3.62 -1.63 -24.50
CA ALA A 281 3.07 -1.09 -23.28
C ALA A 281 2.95 0.43 -23.34
N VAL A 282 2.13 1.00 -22.46
CA VAL A 282 2.29 2.40 -22.06
C VAL A 282 3.14 2.42 -20.79
N VAL A 283 4.16 3.28 -20.75
CA VAL A 283 5.15 3.33 -19.66
C VAL A 283 5.26 4.75 -19.12
N ALA A 284 5.40 4.87 -17.79
CA ALA A 284 5.81 6.10 -17.13
C ALA A 284 6.89 5.80 -16.09
N GLY A 285 7.89 6.67 -15.98
CA GLY A 285 9.00 6.48 -15.07
C GLY A 285 9.27 7.71 -14.21
N TRP A 286 9.72 7.48 -12.99
CA TRP A 286 10.27 8.48 -12.09
C TRP A 286 11.69 8.07 -11.72
N ARG A 287 12.60 9.03 -11.63
CA ARG A 287 13.99 8.81 -11.21
C ARG A 287 14.48 9.98 -10.38
N THR A 288 15.22 9.68 -9.34
CA THR A 288 16.01 10.70 -8.63
C THR A 288 17.08 11.30 -9.56
N PRO A 289 17.34 12.62 -9.50
CA PRO A 289 18.43 13.25 -10.27
C PRO A 289 19.83 12.73 -9.88
N SER A 290 19.98 12.25 -8.64
CA SER A 290 21.24 11.71 -8.11
C SER A 290 20.96 10.49 -7.24
N PRO A 291 21.68 9.36 -7.42
CA PRO A 291 21.45 8.16 -6.62
C PRO A 291 21.58 8.47 -5.13
N PRO A 292 20.57 8.18 -4.30
CA PRO A 292 20.67 8.38 -2.87
C PRO A 292 21.69 7.38 -2.30
N PRO A 293 22.27 7.67 -1.12
CA PRO A 293 23.12 6.70 -0.42
C PRO A 293 22.35 5.44 0.03
N SER A 294 21.02 5.54 0.13
CA SER A 294 20.10 4.43 0.38
C SER A 294 18.67 4.87 0.03
N GLY A 295 17.82 3.95 -0.43
CA GLY A 295 16.40 4.22 -0.70
C GLY A 295 16.00 4.04 -2.16
N ILE A 296 14.77 4.40 -2.49
CA ILE A 296 14.24 4.32 -3.86
C ILE A 296 14.97 5.34 -4.74
N SER A 297 15.49 4.85 -5.87
CA SER A 297 16.21 5.65 -6.86
C SER A 297 15.46 5.77 -8.18
N ALA A 298 14.59 4.82 -8.50
CA ALA A 298 13.72 4.86 -9.66
C ALA A 298 12.45 4.06 -9.44
N VAL A 299 11.39 4.47 -10.13
CA VAL A 299 10.12 3.75 -10.23
C VAL A 299 9.69 3.74 -11.69
N GLU A 300 9.18 2.62 -12.17
CA GLU A 300 8.67 2.46 -13.53
C GLU A 300 7.34 1.71 -13.49
N LEU A 301 6.33 2.27 -14.13
CA LEU A 301 5.02 1.66 -14.33
C LEU A 301 4.84 1.32 -15.79
N ALA A 302 4.33 0.13 -16.08
CA ALA A 302 3.93 -0.25 -17.43
C ALA A 302 2.56 -0.94 -17.42
N ALA A 303 1.68 -0.51 -18.33
CA ALA A 303 0.45 -1.22 -18.63
C ALA A 303 0.60 -1.88 -20.01
N ASP A 304 0.66 -3.21 -20.01
CA ASP A 304 0.67 -4.01 -21.24
C ASP A 304 -0.78 -4.14 -21.73
N ALA A 305 -1.04 -3.64 -22.94
CA ALA A 305 -2.27 -4.01 -23.64
C ALA A 305 -2.14 -5.50 -23.95
N THR A 306 -2.95 -6.34 -23.29
CA THR A 306 -2.96 -7.75 -23.69
C THR A 306 -3.53 -7.78 -25.09
N ALA A 307 -2.79 -8.32 -26.06
CA ALA A 307 -3.40 -8.64 -27.35
C ALA A 307 -4.63 -9.51 -27.07
N PRO A 308 -5.79 -9.25 -27.70
CA PRO A 308 -6.95 -10.10 -27.51
C PRO A 308 -6.53 -11.54 -27.80
N VAL A 309 -6.85 -12.46 -26.88
CA VAL A 309 -6.63 -13.89 -27.11
C VAL A 309 -7.38 -14.21 -28.41
N PRO A 310 -6.70 -14.66 -29.48
CA PRO A 310 -7.39 -15.01 -30.71
C PRO A 310 -8.37 -16.14 -30.37
N ARG A 311 -9.66 -15.89 -30.62
CA ARG A 311 -10.74 -16.87 -30.48
C ARG A 311 -10.61 -17.95 -31.54
#